data_AF-A0A7K3WW61-F1
#
_entry.id   AF-A0A7K3WW61-F1
#
_cell.length_a   1.000
_cell.length_b   1.000
_cell.length_c   1.000
_cell.angle_alpha   90.00
_cell.angle_beta   90.00
_cell.angle_gamma   90.00
#
_symmetry.space_group_name_H-M   'P 1'
#
loop_
_entity.id
_entity.type
_entity.pdbx_description
1 polymer ?
#
loop_
_entity_poly.entity_id
_entity_poly.type
_entity_poly.pdbx_seq_one_letter_code
_entity_poly.pdbx_strand_id
1 'polypeptide(L)'
;MKINFQCIELTIQDEELGCTVTFSDSRSADDQFKTEEEIMNSIEKYLLIQRTYAEDEYDKENYHIESSESNANFDPREKIIMRINHNRLEAKWSGEEILIGLNLKNQELENLLRVLDSEFNERITISRK
;
A
#
# COMPACT_ATOMS: atom_id res chain seq x y z
N MET A 1 1.62 21.26 -1.31
CA MET A 1 1.36 19.88 -1.75
C MET A 1 0.02 19.46 -1.17
N LYS A 2 -0.87 18.91 -2.00
CA LYS A 2 -2.24 18.53 -1.61
C LYS A 2 -2.22 17.06 -1.18
N ILE A 3 -2.89 16.73 -0.07
CA ILE A 3 -3.12 15.33 0.33
C ILE A 3 -4.12 14.71 -0.66
N ASN A 4 -3.80 13.54 -1.21
CA ASN A 4 -4.67 12.79 -2.11
C ASN A 4 -5.90 12.25 -1.37
N PHE A 5 -5.66 11.61 -0.23
CA PHE A 5 -6.70 11.15 0.69
C PHE A 5 -6.20 10.98 2.13
N GLN A 6 -7.14 10.89 3.06
CA GLN A 6 -6.87 10.58 4.47
C GLN A 6 -7.12 9.10 4.69
N CYS A 7 -6.09 8.37 5.11
CA CYS A 7 -6.20 6.97 5.50
C CYS A 7 -7.06 6.86 6.77
N ILE A 8 -8.15 6.10 6.66
CA ILE A 8 -9.01 5.70 7.78
C ILE A 8 -8.63 4.29 8.25
N GLU A 9 -8.25 3.42 7.31
CA GLU A 9 -7.88 2.03 7.62
C GLU A 9 -6.53 1.68 6.99
N LEU A 10 -5.64 1.13 7.82
CA LEU A 10 -4.41 0.48 7.41
C LEU A 10 -4.55 -1.01 7.69
N THR A 11 -4.49 -1.82 6.64
CA THR A 11 -4.54 -3.27 6.73
C THR A 11 -3.21 -3.86 6.28
N ILE A 12 -2.69 -4.80 7.06
CA ILE A 12 -1.51 -5.58 6.71
C ILE A 12 -1.90 -7.05 6.83
N GLN A 13 -1.82 -7.77 5.71
CA GLN A 13 -2.09 -9.20 5.61
C GLN A 13 -0.80 -9.87 5.18
N ASP A 14 -0.17 -10.62 6.07
CA ASP A 14 1.03 -11.40 5.80
C ASP A 14 0.66 -12.87 5.98
N GLU A 15 0.51 -13.57 4.87
CA GLU A 15 -0.02 -14.93 4.76
C GLU A 15 0.96 -15.84 4.01
N GLU A 16 0.64 -17.13 3.91
CA GLU A 16 1.54 -18.14 3.32
C GLU A 16 1.92 -17.86 1.86
N LEU A 17 1.06 -17.17 1.09
CA LEU A 17 1.24 -16.92 -0.34
C LEU A 17 1.73 -15.49 -0.65
N GLY A 18 1.88 -14.63 0.36
CA GLY A 18 2.32 -13.27 0.14
C GLY A 18 1.99 -12.30 1.26
N CYS A 19 2.38 -11.05 1.04
CA CYS A 19 2.10 -9.93 1.92
C CYS A 19 1.39 -8.81 1.15
N THR A 20 0.32 -8.28 1.73
CA THR A 20 -0.44 -7.14 1.21
C THR A 20 -0.53 -6.05 2.27
N VAL A 21 -0.21 -4.82 1.87
CA VAL A 21 -0.38 -3.61 2.66
C VAL A 21 -1.36 -2.69 1.92
N THR A 22 -2.46 -2.34 2.59
CA THR A 22 -3.50 -1.49 2.03
C THR A 22 -3.76 -0.28 2.93
N PHE A 23 -3.74 0.90 2.33
CA PHE A 23 -4.20 2.16 2.92
C PHE A 23 -5.52 2.52 2.26
N SER A 24 -6.60 2.72 3.03
CA SER A 24 -7.92 3.07 2.51
C SER A 24 -8.50 4.28 3.23
N ASP A 25 -9.29 5.10 2.52
CA ASP A 25 -10.12 6.17 3.10
C ASP A 25 -11.48 5.69 3.62
N SER A 26 -11.72 4.38 3.61
CA SER A 26 -12.89 3.72 4.20
C SER A 26 -12.47 2.52 5.05
N ARG A 27 -13.44 1.87 5.71
CA ARG A 27 -13.22 0.63 6.46
C ARG A 27 -13.80 -0.54 5.68
N SER A 28 -13.00 -1.59 5.49
CA SER A 28 -13.42 -2.84 4.86
C SER A 28 -14.63 -3.51 5.53
N ALA A 29 -14.82 -3.30 6.84
CA ALA A 29 -16.03 -3.76 7.54
C ALA A 29 -17.33 -3.14 7.01
N ASP A 30 -17.25 -1.95 6.41
CA ASP A 30 -18.40 -1.24 5.86
C ASP A 30 -18.81 -1.80 4.47
N ASP A 31 -17.92 -2.55 3.80
CA ASP A 31 -18.19 -3.20 2.52
C ASP A 31 -19.17 -4.38 2.63
N GLN A 32 -19.29 -4.98 3.82
CA GLN A 32 -20.27 -6.04 4.09
C GLN A 32 -21.73 -5.56 3.95
N PHE A 33 -21.93 -4.24 3.91
CA PHE A 33 -23.24 -3.63 3.71
C PHE A 33 -23.44 -3.11 2.28
N LYS A 34 -22.44 -3.22 1.40
CA LYS A 34 -22.49 -2.77 0.01
C LYS A 34 -22.81 -3.94 -0.92
N THR A 35 -23.54 -3.64 -1.98
CA THR A 35 -23.74 -4.56 -3.11
C THR A 35 -22.48 -4.64 -3.97
N GLU A 36 -22.35 -5.70 -4.78
CA GLU A 36 -21.25 -5.84 -5.74
C GLU A 36 -21.14 -4.65 -6.70
N GLU A 37 -22.28 -4.06 -7.10
CA GLU A 37 -22.32 -2.86 -7.92
C GLU A 37 -21.82 -1.62 -7.18
N GLU A 38 -22.14 -1.47 -5.90
CA GLU A 38 -21.63 -0.37 -5.06
C GLU A 38 -20.15 -0.51 -4.75
N ILE A 39 -19.64 -1.74 -4.65
CA ILE A 39 -18.20 -2.01 -4.49
C ILE A 39 -17.47 -1.67 -5.80
N MET A 40 -17.97 -2.14 -6.95
CA MET A 40 -17.35 -1.87 -8.26
C MET A 40 -17.40 -0.40 -8.67
N ASN A 41 -18.42 0.35 -8.22
CA ASN A 41 -18.53 1.79 -8.47
C ASN A 41 -18.07 2.65 -7.28
N SER A 42 -17.42 2.05 -6.29
CA SER A 42 -16.98 2.74 -5.08
C SER A 42 -15.97 3.84 -5.42
N ILE A 43 -16.16 5.03 -4.85
CA ILE A 43 -15.26 6.19 -5.02
C ILE A 43 -14.07 6.11 -4.02
N GLU A 44 -13.87 4.93 -3.41
CA GLU A 44 -12.88 4.74 -2.36
C GLU A 44 -11.46 4.99 -2.83
N LYS A 45 -10.74 5.70 -1.98
CA LYS A 45 -9.38 6.10 -2.22
C LYS A 45 -8.45 5.15 -1.50
N TYR A 46 -7.58 4.50 -2.26
CA TYR A 46 -6.65 3.54 -1.69
C TYR A 46 -5.27 3.58 -2.32
N LEU A 47 -4.33 2.97 -1.58
CA LEU A 47 -3.05 2.49 -2.07
C LEU A 47 -2.92 1.04 -1.62
N LEU A 48 -2.72 0.13 -2.57
CA LEU A 48 -2.45 -1.28 -2.35
C LEU A 48 -1.02 -1.59 -2.80
N ILE A 49 -0.29 -2.30 -1.95
CA ILE A 49 1.06 -2.79 -2.23
C ILE A 49 1.05 -4.27 -1.90
N GLN A 50 1.45 -5.10 -2.85
CA GLN A 50 1.40 -6.55 -2.71
C GLN A 50 2.70 -7.19 -3.17
N ARG A 51 3.14 -8.18 -2.41
CA ARG A 51 4.18 -9.13 -2.80
C ARG A 51 3.56 -10.52 -2.76
N THR A 52 3.64 -11.23 -3.88
CA THR A 52 3.30 -12.65 -3.96
C THR A 52 4.58 -13.46 -3.89
N TYR A 53 4.63 -14.45 -2.99
CA TYR A 53 5.81 -15.31 -2.83
C TYR A 53 5.89 -16.33 -3.96
N ALA A 54 7.12 -16.68 -4.36
CA ALA A 54 7.32 -17.74 -5.35
C ALA A 54 6.82 -19.08 -4.78
N GLU A 55 5.99 -19.80 -5.52
CA GLU A 55 5.45 -21.09 -5.07
C GLU A 55 6.48 -22.23 -5.19
N ASP A 56 7.42 -22.11 -6.12
CA ASP A 56 8.50 -23.08 -6.34
C ASP A 56 9.81 -22.43 -6.80
N GLU A 57 10.82 -23.27 -7.09
CA GLU A 57 12.17 -22.84 -7.51
C GLU A 57 12.24 -22.22 -8.92
N TYR A 58 11.18 -22.38 -9.72
CA TYR A 58 11.06 -21.82 -11.07
C TYR A 58 10.25 -20.52 -11.09
N ASP A 59 9.45 -20.29 -10.05
CA ASP A 59 8.66 -19.09 -9.89
C ASP A 59 9.47 -17.93 -9.29
N LYS A 60 9.01 -16.71 -9.53
CA LYS A 60 9.62 -15.49 -9.01
C LYS A 60 8.61 -14.74 -8.19
N GLU A 61 9.11 -14.10 -7.14
CA GLU A 61 8.29 -13.15 -6.39
C GLU A 61 7.74 -12.07 -7.33
N ASN A 62 6.46 -11.79 -7.15
CA ASN A 62 5.76 -10.77 -7.92
C ASN A 62 5.46 -9.58 -7.00
N TYR A 63 5.63 -8.37 -7.53
CA TYR A 63 5.34 -7.15 -6.81
C TYR A 63 4.31 -6.34 -7.61
N HIS A 64 3.22 -6.00 -6.94
CA HIS A 64 2.12 -5.20 -7.49
C HIS A 64 1.92 -3.95 -6.62
N ILE A 65 1.61 -2.84 -7.25
CA ILE A 65 1.18 -1.61 -6.58
C ILE A 65 0.10 -0.97 -7.42
N GLU A 66 -0.94 -0.50 -6.73
CA GLU A 66 -2.12 0.07 -7.33
C GLU A 66 -2.67 1.17 -6.43
N SER A 67 -3.19 2.23 -7.05
CA SER A 67 -3.87 3.29 -6.31
C SER A 67 -5.00 3.85 -7.15
N SER A 68 -6.16 4.11 -6.54
CA SER A 68 -7.23 4.83 -7.23
C SER A 68 -6.91 6.31 -7.49
N GLU A 69 -5.81 6.82 -6.95
CA GLU A 69 -5.31 8.19 -7.17
C GLU A 69 -4.20 8.26 -8.23
N SER A 70 -3.85 7.14 -8.89
CA SER A 70 -2.84 7.11 -9.94
C SER A 70 -3.20 6.11 -11.05
N ASN A 71 -2.99 6.51 -12.31
CA ASN A 71 -3.11 5.62 -13.46
C ASN A 71 -1.75 5.03 -13.89
N ALA A 72 -0.69 5.21 -13.10
CA ALA A 72 0.62 4.70 -13.46
C ALA A 72 0.68 3.18 -13.28
N ASN A 73 1.09 2.50 -14.34
CA ASN A 73 1.42 1.08 -14.28
C ASN A 73 2.80 0.93 -13.64
N PHE A 74 2.88 0.10 -12.60
CA PHE A 74 4.13 -0.23 -11.96
C PHE A 74 5.02 -1.08 -12.89
N ASP A 75 6.29 -0.69 -13.05
CA ASP A 75 7.29 -1.56 -13.65
C ASP A 75 7.88 -2.44 -12.54
N PRO A 76 7.76 -3.78 -12.58
CA PRO A 76 8.31 -4.66 -11.55
C PRO A 76 9.83 -4.56 -11.35
N ARG A 77 10.55 -3.84 -12.20
CA ARG A 77 11.99 -3.55 -12.09
C ARG A 77 12.29 -2.22 -11.38
N GLU A 78 11.30 -1.39 -11.13
CA GLU A 78 11.49 -0.10 -10.47
C GLU A 78 11.48 -0.21 -8.94
N LYS A 79 11.88 0.88 -8.28
CA LYS A 79 11.82 1.01 -6.82
C LYS A 79 10.76 2.03 -6.46
N ILE A 80 9.99 1.73 -5.41
CA ILE A 80 9.09 2.68 -4.78
C ILE A 80 9.87 3.40 -3.67
N ILE A 81 9.89 4.72 -3.72
CA ILE A 81 10.50 5.54 -2.67
C ILE A 81 9.41 6.01 -1.73
N MET A 82 9.53 5.63 -0.45
CA MET A 82 8.57 6.01 0.57
C MET A 82 9.18 6.90 1.64
N ARG A 83 8.39 7.87 2.11
CA ARG A 83 8.66 8.63 3.34
C ARG A 83 7.44 8.52 4.24
N ILE A 84 7.64 7.95 5.42
CA ILE A 84 6.53 7.59 6.31
C ILE A 84 6.81 8.15 7.70
N ASN A 85 5.78 8.74 8.30
CA ASN A 85 5.72 9.09 9.71
C ASN A 85 4.28 8.88 10.22
N HIS A 86 4.02 9.22 11.48
CA HIS A 86 2.71 9.06 12.10
C HIS A 86 1.54 9.70 11.33
N ASN A 87 1.81 10.81 10.65
CA ASN A 87 0.77 11.68 10.10
C ASN A 87 0.75 11.66 8.56
N ARG A 88 1.74 11.04 7.91
CA ARG A 88 1.88 11.12 6.47
C ARG A 88 2.67 9.96 5.89
N LEU A 89 2.21 9.49 4.74
CA LEU A 89 2.99 8.70 3.79
C LEU A 89 3.09 9.47 2.46
N GLU A 90 4.30 9.52 1.93
CA GLU A 90 4.62 9.99 0.58
C GLU A 90 5.23 8.82 -0.17
N ALA A 91 4.58 8.36 -1.23
CA ALA A 91 5.07 7.27 -2.07
C ALA A 91 5.28 7.77 -3.50
N LYS A 92 6.41 7.37 -4.10
CA LYS A 92 6.81 7.73 -5.46
C LYS A 92 7.23 6.50 -6.24
N TRP A 93 6.67 6.35 -7.43
CA TRP A 93 7.03 5.33 -8.43
C TRP A 93 6.61 5.85 -9.81
N SER A 94 7.24 5.40 -10.88
CA SER A 94 6.85 5.70 -12.27
C SER A 94 6.67 7.20 -12.58
N GLY A 95 7.37 8.08 -11.87
CA GLY A 95 7.25 9.54 -11.99
C GLY A 95 6.01 10.14 -11.29
N GLU A 96 5.15 9.31 -10.73
CA GLU A 96 3.99 9.69 -9.92
C GLU A 96 4.38 9.89 -8.45
N GLU A 97 3.57 10.68 -7.76
CA GLU A 97 3.67 10.90 -6.32
C GLU A 97 2.26 10.91 -5.73
N ILE A 98 2.06 10.09 -4.70
CA ILE A 98 0.86 10.14 -3.86
C ILE A 98 1.23 10.55 -2.44
N LEU A 99 0.36 11.37 -1.86
CA LEU A 99 0.46 11.87 -0.49
C LEU A 99 -0.77 11.44 0.29
N ILE A 100 -0.56 10.55 1.25
CA ILE A 100 -1.61 9.99 2.09
C ILE A 100 -1.48 10.60 3.49
N GLY A 101 -2.57 11.15 4.00
CA GLY A 101 -2.66 11.56 5.40
C GLY A 101 -2.85 10.35 6.28
N LEU A 102 -2.09 10.25 7.38
CA LEU A 102 -2.14 9.14 8.32
C LEU A 102 -2.51 9.63 9.73
N ASN A 103 -2.81 8.69 10.63
CA ASN A 103 -2.94 8.94 12.06
C ASN A 103 -2.51 7.67 12.83
N LEU A 104 -1.28 7.23 12.59
CA LEU A 104 -0.75 5.98 13.16
C LEU A 104 -0.22 6.19 14.58
N LYS A 105 -0.57 5.28 15.47
CA LYS A 105 0.09 5.10 16.77
C LYS A 105 1.50 4.56 16.57
N ASN A 106 2.34 4.66 17.61
CA ASN A 106 3.71 4.16 17.57
C ASN A 106 3.81 2.70 17.14
N GLN A 107 2.99 1.83 17.73
CA GLN A 107 3.01 0.40 17.40
C GLN A 107 2.57 0.13 15.95
N GLU A 108 1.61 0.90 15.43
CA GLU A 108 1.14 0.76 14.04
C GLU A 108 2.23 1.20 13.06
N LEU A 109 2.90 2.33 13.34
CA LEU A 109 4.02 2.81 12.54
C LEU A 109 5.21 1.85 12.58
N GLU A 110 5.59 1.37 13.76
CA GLU A 110 6.68 0.40 13.92
C GLU A 110 6.39 -0.91 13.18
N ASN A 111 5.15 -1.40 13.27
CA ASN A 111 4.73 -2.60 12.55
C ASN A 111 4.77 -2.39 11.03
N LEU A 112 4.24 -1.26 10.55
CA LEU A 112 4.27 -0.91 9.13
C LEU A 112 5.70 -0.83 8.59
N LEU A 113 6.59 -0.11 9.29
CA LEU A 113 7.99 0.03 8.89
C LEU A 113 8.69 -1.34 8.87
N ARG A 114 8.44 -2.18 9.88
CA ARG A 114 8.99 -3.53 9.95
C ARG A 114 8.56 -4.38 8.75
N VAL A 115 7.27 -4.36 8.41
CA VAL A 115 6.72 -5.15 7.29
C VAL A 115 7.24 -4.65 5.95
N LEU A 116 7.30 -3.32 5.74
CA LEU A 116 7.88 -2.76 4.52
C LEU A 116 9.37 -3.08 4.38
N ASP A 117 10.13 -3.10 5.48
CA ASP A 117 11.56 -3.45 5.47
C ASP A 117 11.80 -4.97 5.36
N SER A 118 10.92 -5.84 5.88
CA SER A 118 11.09 -7.30 5.77
C SER A 118 10.54 -7.85 4.48
N GLU A 119 9.29 -7.48 4.16
CA GLU A 119 8.56 -8.08 3.04
C GLU A 119 8.73 -7.32 1.74
N PHE A 120 9.18 -6.07 1.76
CA PHE A 120 9.24 -5.27 0.55
C PHE A 120 10.62 -4.63 0.29
N ASN A 121 11.68 -5.00 1.01
CA ASN A 121 13.02 -4.38 0.84
C ASN A 121 13.57 -4.45 -0.59
N GLU A 122 13.17 -5.45 -1.38
CA GLU A 122 13.60 -5.58 -2.76
C GLU A 122 12.98 -4.53 -3.69
N ARG A 123 11.89 -3.89 -3.30
CA ARG A 123 11.18 -2.91 -4.16
C ARG A 123 10.88 -1.59 -3.46
N ILE A 124 10.84 -1.55 -2.15
CA ILE A 124 10.57 -0.35 -1.36
C ILE A 124 11.86 0.15 -0.73
N THR A 125 12.10 1.45 -0.84
CA THR A 125 13.16 2.15 -0.11
C THR A 125 12.54 3.20 0.78
N ILE A 126 12.69 3.02 2.09
CA ILE A 126 12.22 3.97 3.09
C ILE A 126 13.28 5.06 3.29
N SER A 127 12.99 6.26 2.83
CA SER A 127 13.82 7.43 3.05
C SER A 127 13.50 8.04 4.42
N ARG A 128 14.47 7.94 5.35
CA ARG A 128 14.46 8.70 6.59
C ARG A 128 14.96 10.11 6.28
N LYS A 129 14.16 11.13 6.58
CA LYS A 129 14.60 12.53 6.56
C LYS A 129 15.15 12.92 7.91
#